data_AF-A0A9E8MWV6-F1
#
_entry.id   AF-A0A9E8MWV6-F1
#
_cell.length_a   1.000
_cell.length_b   1.000
_cell.length_c   1.000
_cell.angle_alpha   90.00
_cell.angle_beta   90.00
_cell.angle_gamma   90.00
#
_symmetry.space_group_name_H-M   'P 1'
#
loop_
_entity.id
_entity.type
_entity.pdbx_description
1 polymer ?
#
loop_
_entity_poly.entity_id
_entity_poly.type
_entity_poly.pdbx_seq_one_letter_code
_entity_poly.pdbx_strand_id
1 'polypeptide(L)'
;MRKLIIILIITLSFSSCNEYQKALKSEDIGLKFKKGEELYDAGKYAKANRLFEQIIPQYRGKPQAEKLMYLNADATYQMEQYYISRLSF
;
A
#
# COMPACT_ATOMS: atom_id res chain seq x y z
N MET A 1 -32.68 -8.43 -15.67
CA MET A 1 -32.03 -9.13 -14.54
C MET A 1 -30.50 -9.18 -14.65
N ARG A 2 -29.90 -9.88 -15.65
CA ARG A 2 -28.42 -9.99 -15.78
C ARG A 2 -27.64 -8.67 -15.85
N LYS A 3 -28.16 -7.64 -16.52
CA LYS A 3 -27.50 -6.33 -16.63
C LYS A 3 -27.43 -5.55 -15.31
N LEU A 4 -28.41 -5.72 -14.43
CA LEU A 4 -28.44 -5.06 -13.12
C LEU A 4 -27.42 -5.65 -12.16
N ILE A 5 -27.19 -6.96 -12.23
CA ILE A 5 -26.15 -7.65 -11.44
C ILE A 5 -24.75 -7.17 -11.85
N ILE A 6 -24.52 -6.96 -13.14
CA ILE A 6 -23.23 -6.44 -13.65
C ILE A 6 -23.00 -5.00 -13.18
N ILE A 7 -24.03 -4.15 -13.21
CA ILE A 7 -23.94 -2.76 -12.72
C ILE A 7 -23.67 -2.72 -11.21
N LEU A 8 -24.29 -3.62 -10.43
CA LEU A 8 -24.09 -3.73 -8.99
C LEU A 8 -22.66 -4.19 -8.62
N ILE A 9 -22.09 -5.13 -9.39
CA ILE A 9 -20.71 -5.60 -9.21
C ILE A 9 -19.70 -4.49 -9.54
N ILE A 10 -19.98 -3.69 -10.58
CA ILE A 10 -19.13 -2.55 -10.97
C ILE A 10 -19.15 -1.46 -9.89
N THR A 11 -20.31 -1.11 -9.33
CA THR A 11 -20.38 -0.07 -8.28
C THR A 11 -19.72 -0.50 -6.98
N LEU A 12 -19.84 -1.79 -6.58
CA LEU A 12 -19.21 -2.31 -5.38
C LEU A 12 -17.66 -2.36 -5.49
N SER A 13 -17.15 -2.54 -6.72
CA SER A 13 -15.71 -2.53 -7.00
C SER A 13 -15.09 -1.13 -6.84
N PHE A 14 -15.87 -0.06 -7.02
CA PHE A 14 -15.40 1.32 -6.87
C PHE A 14 -15.36 1.82 -5.42
N SER A 15 -16.12 1.21 -4.51
CA SER A 15 -16.19 1.62 -3.10
C SER A 15 -14.84 1.43 -2.36
N SER A 16 -14.01 0.48 -2.78
CA SER A 16 -12.66 0.27 -2.20
C SER A 16 -11.62 1.30 -2.64
N CYS A 17 -11.92 2.18 -3.60
CA CYS A 17 -10.94 3.13 -4.15
C CYS A 17 -10.81 4.40 -3.28
N ASN A 18 -11.84 4.77 -2.53
CA ASN A 18 -11.90 6.12 -1.95
C ASN A 18 -10.92 6.32 -0.78
N GLU A 19 -10.77 5.34 0.13
CA GLU A 19 -9.85 5.49 1.27
C GLU A 19 -8.37 5.39 0.89
N TYR A 20 -8.02 4.44 0.02
CA TYR A 20 -6.65 4.32 -0.47
C TYR A 20 -6.23 5.57 -1.23
N GLN A 21 -7.10 6.10 -2.08
CA GLN A 21 -6.80 7.29 -2.87
C GLN A 21 -6.75 8.56 -2.01
N LYS A 22 -7.53 8.63 -0.92
CA LYS A 22 -7.40 9.66 0.12
C LYS A 22 -6.05 9.56 0.84
N ALA A 23 -5.64 8.37 1.27
CA ALA A 23 -4.35 8.18 1.93
C ALA A 23 -3.18 8.48 0.99
N LEU A 24 -3.26 8.07 -0.28
CA LEU A 24 -2.25 8.33 -1.30
C LEU A 24 -2.04 9.83 -1.55
N LYS A 25 -3.12 10.62 -1.56
CA LYS A 25 -3.10 12.07 -1.76
C LYS A 25 -2.86 12.88 -0.48
N SER A 26 -2.90 12.25 0.70
CA SER A 26 -2.67 12.95 1.95
C SER A 26 -1.21 13.39 2.06
N GLU A 27 -0.95 14.54 2.67
CA GLU A 27 0.40 15.00 3.00
C GLU A 27 0.90 14.40 4.32
N ASP A 28 -0.01 13.81 5.11
CA ASP A 28 0.34 13.20 6.39
C ASP A 28 1.03 11.85 6.19
N ILE A 29 2.33 11.87 6.50
CA ILE A 29 3.26 10.76 6.41
C ILE A 29 2.92 9.64 7.41
N GLY A 30 2.37 9.99 8.57
CA GLY A 30 1.93 9.03 9.59
C GLY A 30 0.66 8.29 9.15
N LEU A 31 -0.28 9.00 8.53
CA LEU A 31 -1.47 8.41 7.93
C LEU A 31 -1.13 7.43 6.81
N LYS A 32 -0.17 7.78 5.94
CA LYS A 32 0.33 6.88 4.88
C LYS A 32 0.99 5.63 5.46
N PHE A 33 1.80 5.78 6.49
CA PHE A 33 2.45 4.66 7.17
C PHE A 33 1.41 3.69 7.74
N LYS A 34 0.47 4.20 8.54
CA LYS A 34 -0.60 3.40 9.14
C LYS A 34 -1.47 2.71 8.08
N LYS A 35 -1.85 3.42 7.02
CA LYS A 35 -2.65 2.82 5.95
C LYS A 35 -1.85 1.78 5.15
N GLY A 36 -0.56 2.00 4.98
CA GLY A 36 0.36 1.02 4.40
C GLY A 36 0.42 -0.27 5.21
N GLU A 37 0.54 -0.17 6.55
CA GLU A 37 0.47 -1.32 7.46
C GLU A 37 -0.87 -2.05 7.35
N GLU A 38 -2.00 -1.34 7.41
CA GLU A 38 -3.34 -1.95 7.24
C GLU A 38 -3.47 -2.71 5.91
N LEU A 39 -2.89 -2.17 4.83
CA LEU A 39 -2.92 -2.80 3.51
C LEU A 39 -1.97 -3.99 3.42
N TYR A 40 -0.83 -3.92 4.10
CA TYR A 40 0.12 -5.02 4.21
C TYR A 40 -0.51 -6.19 4.97
N ASP A 41 -1.11 -5.93 6.14
CA ASP A 41 -1.80 -6.93 6.95
C ASP A 41 -3.01 -7.54 6.21
N ALA A 42 -3.64 -6.75 5.34
CA ALA A 42 -4.72 -7.22 4.46
C ALA A 42 -4.23 -8.01 3.22
N GLY A 43 -2.92 -8.27 3.09
CA GLY A 43 -2.32 -8.98 1.94
C GLY A 43 -2.30 -8.17 0.64
N LYS A 44 -2.57 -6.87 0.69
CA LYS A 44 -2.58 -5.96 -0.47
C LYS A 44 -1.20 -5.31 -0.66
N TYR A 45 -0.17 -6.15 -0.79
CA TYR A 45 1.24 -5.76 -0.84
C TYR A 45 1.54 -4.68 -1.90
N ALA A 46 0.95 -4.78 -3.10
CA ALA A 46 1.16 -3.79 -4.17
C ALA A 46 0.66 -2.37 -3.83
N LYS A 47 -0.40 -2.26 -3.04
CA LYS A 47 -0.92 -0.97 -2.57
C LYS A 47 -0.11 -0.45 -1.39
N ALA A 48 0.32 -1.34 -0.50
CA ALA A 48 1.19 -1.02 0.62
C ALA A 48 2.55 -0.48 0.13
N ASN A 49 3.22 -1.19 -0.80
CA ASN A 49 4.53 -0.80 -1.35
C ASN A 49 4.52 0.61 -1.94
N ARG A 50 3.48 0.96 -2.70
CA ARG A 50 3.33 2.30 -3.28
C ARG A 50 3.23 3.40 -2.24
N LEU A 51 2.56 3.14 -1.11
CA LEU A 51 2.50 4.12 -0.01
C LEU A 51 3.85 4.22 0.69
N PHE A 52 4.51 3.09 0.93
CA PHE A 52 5.82 3.02 1.56
C PHE A 52 6.90 3.75 0.76
N GLU A 53 7.01 3.51 -0.54
CA GLU A 53 7.96 4.18 -1.45
C GLU A 53 7.89 5.71 -1.38
N GLN A 54 6.68 6.28 -1.22
CA GLN A 54 6.52 7.73 -1.10
C GLN A 54 7.03 8.29 0.24
N ILE A 55 6.96 7.51 1.31
CA ILE A 55 7.28 7.97 2.67
C ILE A 55 8.69 7.57 3.12
N ILE A 56 9.32 6.56 2.50
CA ILE A 56 10.72 6.15 2.76
C ILE A 56 11.69 7.34 2.85
N PRO A 57 11.75 8.28 1.87
CA PRO A 57 12.70 9.39 1.95
C PRO A 57 12.45 10.31 3.15
N GLN A 58 11.21 10.39 3.63
CA GLN A 58 10.80 11.28 4.72
C GLN A 58 10.98 10.64 6.11
N TYR A 59 11.13 9.31 6.18
CA TYR A 59 11.39 8.58 7.43
C TYR A 59 12.88 8.36 7.71
N ARG A 60 13.80 8.67 6.79
CA ARG A 60 15.26 8.49 7.02
C ARG A 60 15.70 9.12 8.35
N GLY A 61 16.42 8.34 9.15
CA GLY A 61 16.95 8.77 10.46
C GLY A 61 15.97 8.67 11.62
N LYS A 62 14.72 8.24 11.40
CA LYS A 62 13.75 7.96 12.46
C LYS A 62 13.76 6.46 12.83
N PRO A 63 13.44 6.08 14.08
CA PRO A 63 13.37 4.67 14.46
C PRO A 63 12.29 3.90 13.67
N GLN A 64 11.25 4.58 13.18
CA GLN A 64 10.22 3.96 12.34
C GLN A 64 10.71 3.62 10.91
N ALA A 65 11.87 4.14 10.49
CA ALA A 65 12.44 3.86 9.18
C ALA A 65 12.78 2.38 9.00
N GLU A 66 13.32 1.75 10.03
CA GLU A 66 13.71 0.34 10.01
C GLU A 66 12.49 -0.55 9.74
N LYS A 67 11.40 -0.32 10.50
CA LYS A 67 10.14 -1.04 10.31
C LYS A 67 9.56 -0.78 8.92
N LEU A 68 9.57 0.47 8.46
CA LEU A 68 9.08 0.83 7.13
C LEU A 68 9.86 0.11 6.01
N MET A 69 11.18 0.10 6.09
CA MET A 69 12.04 -0.55 5.10
C MET A 69 11.83 -2.07 5.12
N TYR A 70 11.70 -2.68 6.31
CA TYR A 70 11.36 -4.10 6.46
C TYR A 70 10.03 -4.44 5.78
N LEU A 71 8.96 -3.71 6.11
CA LEU A 71 7.63 -3.95 5.55
C LEU A 71 7.61 -3.75 4.02
N ASN A 72 8.34 -2.77 3.51
CA ASN A 72 8.47 -2.55 2.08
C ASN A 72 9.23 -3.69 1.39
N ALA A 73 10.33 -4.16 1.98
CA ALA A 73 11.11 -5.28 1.45
C ALA A 73 10.30 -6.60 1.46
N ASP A 74 9.58 -6.89 2.54
CA ASP A 74 8.70 -8.06 2.62
C ASP A 74 7.52 -7.95 1.65
N ALA A 75 6.86 -6.79 1.58
CA ALA A 75 5.79 -6.57 0.61
C ALA A 75 6.26 -6.83 -0.83
N THR A 76 7.47 -6.37 -1.17
CA THR A 76 8.09 -6.61 -2.48
C THR A 76 8.41 -8.08 -2.70
N TYR A 77 8.83 -8.80 -1.65
CA TYR A 77 9.05 -10.25 -1.69
C TYR A 77 7.75 -11.03 -1.92
N GLN A 78 6.69 -10.71 -1.17
CA GLN A 78 5.36 -11.34 -1.29
C GLN A 78 4.70 -11.09 -2.64
N MET A 79 5.06 -10.01 -3.34
CA MET A 79 4.61 -9.74 -4.70
C MET A 79 5.30 -10.59 -5.77
N GLU A 80 6.14 -11.56 -5.38
CA GLU A 80 6.99 -12.37 -6.28
C GLU A 80 7.91 -11.52 -7.17
N GLN A 81 8.10 -10.24 -6.81
CA GLN A 81 9.07 -9.36 -7.45
C GLN A 81 10.44 -9.60 -6.82
N TYR A 82 10.89 -10.85 -6.89
CA TYR A 82 12.15 -11.34 -6.31
C TYR A 82 13.36 -10.52 -6.77
N TYR A 83 13.28 -9.92 -7.96
CA TYR A 83 14.32 -9.05 -8.51
C TYR A 83 14.43 -7.69 -7.78
N ILE A 84 13.29 -7.08 -7.40
CA ILE A 84 13.26 -5.75 -6.77
C ILE A 84 13.50 -5.84 -5.25
N SER A 85 13.06 -6.93 -4.62
CA SER A 85 13.27 -7.17 -3.18
C SER A 85 14.77 -7.21 -2.82
N ARG A 86 15.61 -7.80 -3.70
CA ARG A 86 17.07 -7.88 -3.49
C ARG A 86 17.80 -6.53 -3.57
N LEU A 87 17.24 -5.56 -4.28
CA LEU A 87 17.84 -4.23 -4.50
C LEU A 87 17.40 -3.18 -3.46
N SER A 88 16.45 -3.54 -2.56
CA SER A 88 15.86 -2.60 -1.61
C SER A 88 16.58 -2.53 -0.25
N PHE A 89 17.76 -3.14 -0.15
CA PHE A 89 18.67 -3.07 1.01
C PHE A 89 19.72 -1.97 0.85
#